data_AF-A0A1H3PNE4-F1
#
_entry.id   AF-A0A1H3PNE4-F1
#
_cell.length_a   1.000
_cell.length_b   1.000
_cell.length_c   1.000
_cell.angle_alpha   90.00
_cell.angle_beta   90.00
_cell.angle_gamma   90.00
#
_symmetry.space_group_name_H-M   'P 1'
#
loop_
_entity.id
_entity.type
_entity.pdbx_description
1 polymer ?
#
loop_
_entity_poly.entity_id
_entity_poly.type
_entity_poly.pdbx_seq_one_letter_code
_entity_poly.pdbx_strand_id
1 'polypeptide(L)'
;MEKFNFRLNKVLEYRESIENINKSEYGKAKKKLDDETEILEEIISYKDSINLERDKLASKTTIRNFKNYDLYLKSIKEKLIEQSNIVEAAQTNAEVARNKLINSSVDKKILENLRKRDFDNYLYQVKKQEEKIIDQIVSYKSSVK
;
A
#
# COMPACT_ATOMS: atom_id res chain seq x y z
N MET A 1 13.93 1.38 40.11
CA MET A 1 13.71 0.38 39.04
C MET A 1 14.26 0.90 37.74
N GLU A 2 14.98 0.07 37.00
CA GLU A 2 15.45 0.44 35.65
C GLU A 2 14.25 0.63 34.71
N LYS A 3 14.31 1.63 33.84
CA LYS A 3 13.30 1.85 32.80
C LYS A 3 13.37 0.74 31.76
N PHE A 4 12.21 0.31 31.23
CA PHE A 4 12.16 -0.67 30.15
C PHE A 4 12.96 -0.19 28.93
N ASN A 5 13.82 -1.07 28.41
CA ASN A 5 14.55 -0.85 27.17
C ASN A 5 14.47 -2.09 26.28
N PHE A 6 13.88 -1.95 25.10
CA PHE A 6 13.81 -3.04 24.13
C PHE A 6 15.09 -3.08 23.30
N ARG A 7 15.82 -4.20 23.38
CA ARG A 7 17.15 -4.38 22.77
C ARG A 7 17.15 -4.13 21.26
N LEU A 8 16.04 -4.40 20.57
CA LEU A 8 15.92 -4.23 19.11
C LEU A 8 15.20 -2.94 18.70
N ASN A 9 15.08 -1.94 19.59
CA ASN A 9 14.42 -0.67 19.28
C ASN A 9 14.97 -0.01 17.99
N LYS A 10 16.29 0.02 17.81
CA LYS A 10 16.91 0.59 16.59
C LYS A 10 16.55 -0.17 15.32
N VAL A 11 16.39 -1.50 15.42
CA VAL A 11 15.97 -2.34 14.30
C VAL A 11 14.49 -2.08 13.98
N LEU A 12 13.65 -1.90 15.01
CA LEU A 12 12.23 -1.56 14.83
C LEU A 12 12.07 -0.19 14.13
N GLU A 13 12.78 0.84 14.58
CA GLU A 13 12.79 2.18 13.95
C GLU A 13 13.22 2.11 12.46
N TYR A 14 14.23 1.29 12.16
CA TYR A 14 14.66 1.06 10.78
C TYR A 14 13.55 0.38 9.95
N ARG A 15 12.88 -0.64 10.49
CA ARG A 15 11.78 -1.33 9.78
C ARG A 15 10.56 -0.44 9.57
N GLU A 16 10.24 0.43 10.52
CA GLU A 16 9.22 1.47 10.35
C GLU A 16 9.57 2.43 9.19
N SER A 17 10.85 2.81 9.08
CA SER A 17 11.32 3.66 7.98
C SER A 17 11.17 2.98 6.62
N ILE A 18 11.53 1.69 6.53
CA ILE A 18 11.36 0.90 5.30
C ILE A 18 9.88 0.74 4.91
N GLU A 19 9.00 0.46 5.87
CA GLU A 19 7.55 0.39 5.61
C GLU A 19 7.01 1.73 5.09
N ASN A 20 7.45 2.85 5.66
CA ASN A 20 7.04 4.18 5.20
C ASN A 20 7.49 4.48 3.76
N ILE A 21 8.71 4.08 3.40
CA ILE A 21 9.22 4.19 2.03
C ILE A 21 8.35 3.36 1.07
N ASN A 22 8.14 2.08 1.38
CA ASN A 22 7.33 1.19 0.55
C ASN A 22 5.87 1.66 0.43
N LYS A 23 5.33 2.27 1.49
CA LYS A 23 4.00 2.87 1.49
C LYS A 23 3.93 4.05 0.53
N SER A 24 4.94 4.92 0.53
CA SER A 24 5.03 6.02 -0.43
C SER A 24 5.19 5.52 -1.86
N GLU A 25 6.01 4.49 -2.09
CA GLU A 25 6.19 3.88 -3.42
C GLU A 25 4.89 3.29 -3.95
N TYR A 26 4.17 2.53 -3.12
CA TYR A 26 2.86 1.99 -3.47
C TYR A 26 1.86 3.11 -3.78
N GLY A 27 1.83 4.18 -2.99
CA GLY A 27 0.96 5.33 -3.25
C GLY A 27 1.24 5.98 -4.61
N LYS A 28 2.52 6.15 -4.98
CA LYS A 28 2.91 6.68 -6.31
C LYS A 28 2.51 5.75 -7.44
N ALA A 29 2.77 4.44 -7.30
CA ALA A 29 2.43 3.45 -8.31
C ALA A 29 0.92 3.32 -8.50
N LYS A 30 0.15 3.37 -7.40
CA LYS A 30 -1.32 3.33 -7.43
C LYS A 30 -1.89 4.57 -8.09
N LYS A 31 -1.39 5.77 -7.76
CA LYS A 31 -1.79 7.00 -8.44
C LYS A 31 -1.56 6.91 -9.95
N LYS A 32 -0.37 6.44 -10.36
CA LYS A 32 -0.08 6.26 -11.79
C LYS A 32 -1.07 5.29 -12.45
N LEU A 33 -1.36 4.15 -11.82
CA LEU A 33 -2.38 3.24 -12.35
C LEU A 33 -3.74 3.92 -12.51
N ASP A 34 -4.16 4.71 -11.52
CA ASP A 34 -5.45 5.40 -11.57
C ASP A 34 -5.46 6.45 -12.71
N ASP A 35 -4.41 7.27 -12.83
CA ASP A 35 -4.26 8.27 -13.90
C ASP A 35 -4.29 7.62 -15.30
N GLU A 36 -3.56 6.51 -15.50
CA GLU A 36 -3.51 5.81 -16.80
C GLU A 36 -4.84 5.10 -17.14
N THR A 37 -5.59 4.68 -16.11
CA THR A 37 -6.91 4.07 -16.27
C THR A 37 -7.93 5.12 -16.69
N GLU A 38 -7.88 6.32 -16.10
CA GLU A 38 -8.74 7.45 -16.48
C GLU A 38 -8.51 7.83 -17.96
N ILE A 39 -7.25 7.91 -18.40
CA ILE A 39 -6.90 8.16 -19.81
C ILE A 39 -7.50 7.08 -20.74
N LEU A 40 -7.45 5.80 -20.33
CA LEU A 40 -8.03 4.72 -21.12
C LEU A 40 -9.56 4.87 -21.25
N GLU A 41 -10.24 5.22 -20.15
CA GLU A 41 -11.68 5.45 -20.12
C GLU A 41 -12.10 6.64 -20.99
N GLU A 42 -11.30 7.72 -21.02
CA GLU A 42 -11.49 8.86 -21.92
C GLU A 42 -11.40 8.44 -23.39
N ILE A 43 -10.39 7.63 -23.75
CA ILE A 43 -10.22 7.13 -25.13
C ILE A 43 -11.39 6.24 -25.54
N ILE A 44 -11.88 5.38 -24.64
CA ILE A 44 -13.06 4.53 -24.88
C ILE A 44 -14.30 5.39 -25.09
N SER A 45 -14.55 6.35 -24.19
CA SER A 45 -15.70 7.26 -24.26
C SER A 45 -15.70 8.06 -25.56
N TYR A 46 -14.53 8.55 -25.96
CA TYR A 46 -14.35 9.28 -27.21
C TYR A 46 -14.58 8.40 -28.46
N LYS A 47 -14.10 7.16 -28.43
CA LYS A 47 -14.39 6.19 -29.50
C LYS A 47 -15.88 5.95 -29.66
N ASP A 48 -16.60 5.83 -28.55
CA ASP A 48 -18.04 5.56 -28.55
C ASP A 48 -18.84 6.77 -29.05
N SER A 49 -18.44 8.00 -28.70
CA SER A 49 -19.06 9.20 -29.25
C SER A 49 -18.93 9.28 -30.78
N ILE A 50 -17.75 8.93 -31.32
CA ILE A 50 -17.51 8.91 -32.78
C ILE A 50 -18.36 7.84 -33.47
N ASN A 51 -18.48 6.65 -32.88
CA ASN A 51 -19.36 5.61 -33.44
C ASN A 51 -20.83 6.06 -33.47
N LEU A 52 -21.31 6.70 -32.40
CA LEU A 52 -22.67 7.25 -32.34
C LEU A 52 -22.89 8.35 -33.40
N GLU A 53 -21.91 9.24 -33.63
CA GLU A 53 -22.00 10.25 -34.69
C GLU A 53 -22.03 9.62 -36.08
N ARG A 54 -21.17 8.63 -36.33
CA ARG A 54 -21.15 7.89 -37.60
C ARG A 54 -22.51 7.25 -37.88
N ASP A 55 -23.10 6.58 -36.88
CA ASP A 55 -24.36 5.87 -37.03
C ASP A 55 -25.55 6.84 -37.27
N LYS A 56 -25.56 8.01 -36.63
CA LYS A 56 -26.55 9.07 -36.88
C LYS A 56 -26.47 9.63 -38.31
N LEU A 57 -25.28 9.71 -38.87
CA LEU A 57 -25.03 10.31 -40.19
C LEU A 57 -25.04 9.27 -41.31
N ALA A 58 -25.18 7.98 -41.00
CA ALA A 58 -25.06 6.88 -41.96
C ALA A 58 -26.05 6.96 -43.13
N SER A 59 -27.24 7.57 -42.93
CA SER A 59 -28.26 7.75 -43.97
C SER A 59 -28.10 9.03 -44.81
N LYS A 60 -27.20 9.95 -44.43
CA LYS A 60 -27.07 11.30 -45.03
C LYS A 60 -25.66 11.66 -45.51
N THR A 61 -24.70 10.75 -45.39
CA THR A 61 -23.28 11.03 -45.62
C THR A 61 -22.76 10.41 -46.91
N THR A 62 -21.59 10.88 -47.38
CA THR A 62 -20.95 10.37 -48.61
C THR A 62 -19.95 9.24 -48.30
N ILE A 63 -19.67 8.39 -49.31
CA ILE A 63 -18.66 7.31 -49.23
C ILE A 63 -17.28 7.83 -48.77
N ARG A 64 -16.91 9.05 -49.18
CA ARG A 64 -15.65 9.70 -48.77
C ARG A 64 -15.61 9.95 -47.26
N ASN A 65 -16.72 10.38 -46.66
CA ASN A 65 -16.80 10.63 -45.22
C ASN A 65 -16.68 9.32 -44.42
N PHE A 66 -17.29 8.23 -44.90
CA PHE A 66 -17.12 6.90 -44.29
C PHE A 66 -15.66 6.46 -44.26
N LYS A 67 -14.93 6.62 -45.36
CA LYS A 67 -13.50 6.28 -45.41
C LYS A 67 -12.67 7.10 -44.41
N ASN A 68 -13.02 8.37 -44.19
CA ASN A 68 -12.36 9.21 -43.19
C ASN A 68 -12.66 8.74 -41.76
N TYR A 69 -13.91 8.35 -41.46
CA TYR A 69 -14.27 7.76 -40.17
C TYR A 69 -13.52 6.45 -39.90
N ASP A 70 -13.38 5.59 -40.89
CA ASP A 70 -12.66 4.31 -40.72
C ASP A 70 -11.17 4.52 -40.43
N LEU A 71 -10.52 5.44 -41.14
CA LEU A 71 -9.13 5.82 -40.85
C LEU A 71 -8.99 6.39 -39.45
N TYR A 72 -9.94 7.22 -39.03
CA TYR A 72 -9.95 7.82 -37.71
C TYR A 72 -10.14 6.77 -36.60
N LEU A 73 -11.14 5.90 -36.72
CA LEU A 73 -11.41 4.81 -35.79
C LEU A 73 -10.22 3.83 -35.70
N LYS A 74 -9.51 3.59 -36.81
CA LYS A 74 -8.27 2.81 -36.80
C LYS A 74 -7.21 3.47 -35.91
N SER A 75 -7.00 4.78 -36.04
CA SER A 75 -6.04 5.50 -35.19
C SER A 75 -6.42 5.47 -33.70
N ILE A 76 -7.71 5.56 -33.37
CA ILE A 76 -8.20 5.43 -31.99
C ILE A 76 -7.94 4.01 -31.47
N LYS A 77 -8.16 2.99 -32.30
CA LYS A 77 -7.91 1.59 -31.91
C LYS A 77 -6.42 1.35 -31.60
N GLU A 78 -5.52 1.92 -32.38
CA GLU A 78 -4.08 1.85 -32.13
C GLU A 78 -3.71 2.51 -30.79
N LYS A 79 -4.24 3.71 -30.51
CA LYS A 79 -4.06 4.38 -29.21
C LYS A 79 -4.63 3.58 -28.04
N LEU A 80 -5.78 2.94 -28.22
CA LEU A 80 -6.41 2.13 -27.18
C LEU A 80 -5.53 0.93 -26.83
N ILE A 81 -4.95 0.24 -27.83
CA ILE A 81 -4.02 -0.87 -27.60
C ILE A 81 -2.78 -0.38 -26.83
N GLU A 82 -2.20 0.74 -27.26
CA GLU A 82 -1.03 1.32 -26.57
C GLU A 82 -1.35 1.68 -25.12
N GLN A 83 -2.46 2.39 -24.87
CA GLN A 83 -2.87 2.78 -23.53
C GLN A 83 -3.22 1.56 -22.65
N SER A 84 -3.87 0.53 -23.21
CA SER A 84 -4.13 -0.71 -22.47
C SER A 84 -2.84 -1.39 -22.00
N ASN A 85 -1.79 -1.42 -22.84
CA ASN A 85 -0.49 -1.95 -22.43
C ASN A 85 0.17 -1.11 -21.32
N ILE A 86 -0.01 0.22 -21.37
CA ILE A 86 0.49 1.13 -20.33
C ILE A 86 -0.22 0.87 -19.00
N VAL A 87 -1.55 0.70 -19.02
CA VAL A 87 -2.35 0.36 -17.83
C VAL A 87 -1.92 -0.98 -17.25
N GLU A 88 -1.72 -2.01 -18.08
CA GLU A 88 -1.25 -3.33 -17.63
C GLU A 88 0.13 -3.25 -16.96
N ALA A 89 1.05 -2.48 -17.54
CA ALA A 89 2.36 -2.24 -16.94
C ALA A 89 2.26 -1.46 -15.62
N ALA A 90 1.40 -0.45 -15.55
CA ALA A 90 1.15 0.31 -14.32
C ALA A 90 0.52 -0.58 -13.23
N GLN A 91 -0.39 -1.48 -13.60
CA GLN A 91 -1.01 -2.44 -12.69
C GLN A 91 0.02 -3.40 -12.11
N THR A 92 0.86 -3.98 -12.97
CA THR A 92 1.95 -4.87 -12.54
C THR A 92 2.88 -4.17 -11.55
N ASN A 93 3.25 -2.92 -11.84
CA ASN A 93 4.10 -2.11 -10.95
C ASN A 93 3.44 -1.82 -9.60
N ALA A 94 2.14 -1.49 -9.61
CA ALA A 94 1.37 -1.25 -8.38
C ALA A 94 1.26 -2.53 -7.53
N GLU A 95 1.08 -3.70 -8.14
CA GLU A 95 1.04 -4.99 -7.45
C GLU A 95 2.40 -5.35 -6.83
N VAL A 96 3.50 -5.13 -7.56
CA VAL A 96 4.85 -5.33 -7.01
C VAL A 96 5.10 -4.42 -5.81
N ALA A 97 4.76 -3.13 -5.92
CA ALA A 97 4.91 -2.19 -4.82
C ALA A 97 4.01 -2.55 -3.62
N ARG A 98 2.79 -3.02 -3.87
CA ARG A 98 1.86 -3.50 -2.84
C ARG A 98 2.46 -4.68 -2.07
N ASN A 99 3.01 -5.67 -2.77
CA ASN A 99 3.61 -6.84 -2.14
C ASN A 99 4.84 -6.47 -1.30
N LYS A 100 5.67 -5.52 -1.77
CA LYS A 100 6.78 -4.97 -0.96
C LYS A 100 6.29 -4.32 0.33
N LEU A 101 5.23 -3.50 0.25
CA LEU A 101 4.63 -2.88 1.42
C LEU A 101 4.13 -3.93 2.42
N ILE A 102 3.36 -4.93 1.96
CA ILE A 102 2.86 -6.03 2.80
C ILE A 102 4.02 -6.72 3.53
N ASN A 103 5.07 -7.09 2.80
CA ASN A 103 6.23 -7.75 3.40
C ASN A 103 6.92 -6.88 4.46
N SER A 104 7.14 -5.59 4.19
CA SER A 104 7.71 -4.68 5.20
C SER A 104 6.80 -4.46 6.41
N SER A 105 5.48 -4.45 6.22
CA SER A 105 4.53 -4.35 7.33
C SER A 105 4.56 -5.60 8.21
N VAL A 106 4.70 -6.79 7.62
CA VAL A 106 4.86 -8.05 8.36
C VAL A 106 6.16 -8.04 9.17
N ASP A 107 7.29 -7.67 8.56
CA ASP A 107 8.58 -7.58 9.24
C ASP A 107 8.53 -6.65 10.45
N LYS A 108 7.90 -5.48 10.31
CA LYS A 108 7.68 -4.56 11.43
C LYS A 108 6.80 -5.18 12.52
N LYS A 109 5.68 -5.79 12.14
CA LYS A 109 4.72 -6.42 13.06
C LYS A 109 5.39 -7.47 13.95
N ILE A 110 6.33 -8.24 13.41
CA ILE A 110 7.10 -9.23 14.17
C ILE A 110 7.87 -8.54 15.31
N LEU A 111 8.56 -7.43 15.03
CA LEU A 111 9.32 -6.69 16.03
C LEU A 111 8.42 -6.00 17.06
N GLU A 112 7.29 -5.44 16.64
CA GLU A 112 6.28 -4.88 17.55
C GLU A 112 5.76 -5.93 18.55
N ASN A 113 5.47 -7.13 18.05
CA ASN A 113 5.00 -8.25 18.89
C ASN A 113 6.10 -8.73 19.85
N LEU A 114 7.36 -8.80 19.41
CA LEU A 114 8.50 -9.12 20.28
C LEU A 114 8.66 -8.06 21.38
N ARG A 115 8.61 -6.78 21.02
CA ARG A 115 8.69 -5.68 21.98
C ARG A 115 7.58 -5.75 23.03
N LYS A 116 6.34 -6.07 22.61
CA LYS A 116 5.22 -6.25 23.52
C LYS A 116 5.47 -7.38 24.52
N ARG A 117 5.92 -8.54 24.05
CA ARG A 117 6.25 -9.69 24.92
C ARG A 117 7.38 -9.37 25.89
N ASP A 118 8.42 -8.68 25.43
CA ASP A 118 9.52 -8.24 26.29
C ASP A 118 9.05 -7.25 27.36
N PHE A 119 8.13 -6.36 27.01
CA PHE A 119 7.53 -5.42 27.95
C PHE A 119 6.67 -6.13 29.00
N ASP A 120 5.84 -7.08 28.59
CA ASP A 120 5.02 -7.89 29.51
C ASP A 120 5.90 -8.66 30.50
N ASN A 121 7.01 -9.25 30.01
CA ASN A 121 8.01 -9.91 30.86
C ASN A 121 8.68 -8.94 31.83
N TYR A 122 9.06 -7.75 31.37
CA TYR A 122 9.62 -6.71 32.24
C TYR A 122 8.64 -6.35 33.37
N LEU A 123 7.37 -6.11 33.06
CA LEU A 123 6.34 -5.83 34.07
C LEU A 123 6.17 -6.96 35.08
N TYR A 124 6.23 -8.21 34.63
CA TYR A 124 6.18 -9.37 35.51
C TYR A 124 7.39 -9.42 36.48
N GLN A 125 8.60 -9.17 35.98
CA GLN A 125 9.80 -9.16 36.83
C GLN A 125 9.80 -8.01 37.84
N VAL A 126 9.32 -6.84 37.43
CA VAL A 126 9.11 -5.66 38.28
C VAL A 126 8.19 -6.02 39.45
N LYS A 127 7.01 -6.58 39.18
CA LYS A 127 6.07 -7.01 40.24
C LYS A 127 6.67 -8.05 41.17
N LYS A 128 7.36 -9.06 40.62
CA LYS A 128 8.02 -10.10 41.42
C LYS A 128 9.12 -9.55 42.33
N GLN A 129 9.83 -8.51 41.89
CA GLN A 129 10.81 -7.82 42.73
C GLN A 129 10.13 -7.01 43.85
N GLU A 130 9.02 -6.33 43.55
CA GLU A 130 8.23 -5.61 44.56
C GLU A 130 7.68 -6.55 45.64
N GLU A 131 7.11 -7.70 45.24
CA GLU A 131 6.63 -8.74 46.16
C GLU A 131 7.74 -9.22 47.09
N LYS A 132 8.94 -9.51 46.55
CA LYS A 132 10.10 -9.91 47.37
C LYS A 132 10.52 -8.84 48.38
N ILE A 133 10.48 -7.56 47.99
CA ILE A 133 10.81 -6.46 48.88
C ILE A 133 9.77 -6.36 50.01
N ILE A 134 8.48 -6.53 49.70
CA ILE A 134 7.40 -6.56 50.70
C ILE A 134 7.62 -7.70 51.69
N ASP A 135 7.88 -8.92 51.21
CA ASP A 135 8.14 -10.08 52.07
C ASP A 135 9.32 -9.84 53.01
N GLN A 136 10.43 -9.29 52.49
CA GLN A 136 11.60 -8.94 53.30
C GLN A 136 11.26 -7.91 54.40
N ILE A 137 10.47 -6.88 54.08
CA ILE A 137 10.02 -5.88 55.06
C ILE A 137 9.13 -6.52 56.14
N VAL A 138 8.21 -7.41 55.75
CA VAL A 138 7.32 -8.11 56.69
C VAL A 138 8.12 -9.04 57.61
N SER A 139 9.03 -9.84 57.05
CA SER A 139 9.91 -10.72 57.83
C SER A 139 10.78 -9.92 58.82
N TYR A 140 11.40 -8.82 58.37
CA TYR A 140 12.20 -7.96 59.24
C TYR A 140 11.37 -7.37 60.39
N LYS A 141 10.19 -6.83 60.10
CA LYS A 141 9.29 -6.29 61.14
C LYS A 141 8.85 -7.36 62.14
N SER A 142 8.68 -8.60 61.68
CA SER A 142 8.26 -9.71 62.53
C SER A 142 9.41 -10.23 63.41
N SER A 143 10.67 -10.11 62.96
CA SER A 143 11.85 -10.53 63.73
C SER A 143 12.36 -9.52 64.76
N VAL A 144 11.88 -8.27 64.72
CA VAL A 144 12.28 -7.18 65.64
C VAL A 144 11.26 -7.00 66.78
N LYS A 145 10.21 -7.84 66.84
CA LYS A 145 9.32 -8.00 68.00
C LYS A 145 9.78 -9.17 68.86
#